data_AF-A0A2G6Q498-F1
#
_entry.id   AF-A0A2G6Q498-F1
#
_cell.length_a   1.000
_cell.length_b   1.000
_cell.length_c   1.000
_cell.angle_alpha   90.00
_cell.angle_beta   90.00
_cell.angle_gamma   90.00
#
_symmetry.space_group_name_H-M   'P 1'
#
loop_
_entity.id
_entity.type
_entity.pdbx_description
1 polymer ?
#
loop_
_entity_poly.entity_id
_entity_poly.type
_entity_poly.pdbx_seq_one_letter_code
_entity_poly.pdbx_strand_id
1 'polypeptide(L)'
;RYLHLSKISVAPGTMVTKGQIIGEMGGSNFDKNTGILNMAGYAVHLDFQIRINDQPTDPMKFFKKNDDPGLSSGGSPIMTNDKRQKVLAEAKKWLGQGKVRYVLGDRNPPGGTSDCSGFTQYVFRTSIGVQLGDWTGAQVGQGKQVADINQAQPGDLIFYENPGHVAIYM
;
A
#
# COMPACT_ATOMS: atom_id res chain seq x y z
N ARG A 1 -3.08 3.11 -19.81
CA ARG A 1 -3.81 4.13 -19.02
C ARG A 1 -2.77 5.05 -18.41
N TYR A 2 -2.89 6.36 -18.59
CA TYR A 2 -2.14 7.36 -17.82
C TYR A 2 -3.16 8.22 -17.08
N LEU A 3 -2.83 8.60 -15.86
CA LEU A 3 -3.60 9.58 -15.11
C LEU A 3 -3.10 10.96 -15.51
N HIS A 4 -4.00 11.85 -15.92
CA HIS A 4 -3.69 13.28 -15.81
C HIS A 4 -3.88 13.65 -14.34
N LEU A 5 -2.77 13.74 -13.62
CA LEU A 5 -2.79 14.23 -12.24
C LEU A 5 -3.19 15.71 -12.27
N SER A 6 -4.37 16.04 -11.77
CA SER A 6 -4.75 17.42 -11.52
C SER A 6 -4.09 17.90 -10.22
N LYS A 7 -3.33 19.00 -10.28
CA LYS A 7 -2.82 19.67 -9.08
C LYS A 7 -3.87 20.63 -8.57
N ILE A 8 -4.29 20.45 -7.32
CA ILE A 8 -5.10 21.43 -6.60
C ILE A 8 -4.16 22.15 -5.62
N SER A 9 -3.96 23.45 -5.82
CA SER A 9 -3.32 24.31 -4.83
C SER A 9 -4.36 24.75 -3.81
N VAL A 10 -4.08 24.54 -2.52
CA VAL A 10 -4.96 24.95 -1.42
C VAL A 10 -4.23 25.90 -0.49
N ALA A 11 -4.97 26.78 0.19
CA ALA A 11 -4.47 27.68 1.25
C ALA A 11 -5.26 27.45 2.57
N PRO A 12 -4.74 27.87 3.74
CA PRO A 12 -5.50 27.78 4.99
C PRO A 12 -6.90 28.39 4.86
N GLY A 13 -7.93 27.63 5.24
CA GLY A 13 -9.35 28.02 5.05
C GLY A 13 -9.99 27.56 3.74
N THR A 14 -9.24 26.93 2.83
CA THR A 14 -9.81 26.30 1.63
C THR A 14 -10.63 25.08 2.02
N MET A 15 -11.93 25.08 1.69
CA MET A 15 -12.81 23.93 1.90
C MET A 15 -12.81 23.06 0.66
N VAL A 16 -12.49 21.77 0.81
CA VAL A 16 -12.78 20.75 -0.20
C VAL A 16 -14.17 20.16 0.06
N THR A 17 -14.98 20.04 -0.99
CA THR A 17 -16.37 19.58 -0.87
C THR A 17 -16.50 18.11 -1.28
N LYS A 18 -17.44 17.40 -0.66
CA LYS A 18 -17.78 16.03 -1.06
C LYS A 18 -18.20 16.02 -2.53
N GLY A 19 -17.53 15.21 -3.36
CA GLY A 19 -17.78 15.13 -4.80
C GLY A 19 -16.87 16.01 -5.65
N GLN A 20 -15.97 16.80 -5.05
CA GLN A 20 -14.95 17.53 -5.79
C GLN A 20 -14.01 16.55 -6.52
N ILE A 21 -13.90 16.70 -7.83
CA ILE A 21 -13.04 15.88 -8.67
C ILE A 21 -11.59 16.35 -8.47
N ILE A 22 -10.74 15.44 -7.99
CA ILE A 22 -9.32 15.68 -7.68
C ILE A 22 -8.36 14.94 -8.63
N GLY A 23 -8.93 14.36 -9.70
CA GLY A 23 -8.26 13.67 -10.79
C GLY A 23 -9.27 12.96 -11.67
N GLU A 24 -9.00 12.90 -12.98
CA GLU A 24 -9.84 12.17 -13.93
C GLU A 24 -9.08 10.92 -14.42
N MET A 25 -9.74 9.76 -14.42
CA MET A 25 -9.15 8.52 -14.94
C MET A 25 -9.08 8.56 -16.47
N GLY A 26 -7.86 8.47 -17.03
CA GLY A 26 -7.63 8.39 -18.48
C GLY A 26 -7.24 6.99 -18.97
N GLY A 27 -7.65 6.63 -20.19
CA GLY A 27 -7.22 5.41 -20.85
C GLY A 27 -7.42 5.42 -22.36
N SER A 28 -6.37 5.15 -23.13
CA SER A 28 -6.50 4.68 -24.50
C SER A 28 -6.21 3.18 -24.51
N ASN A 29 -7.24 2.35 -24.67
CA ASN A 29 -7.08 0.95 -25.07
C ASN A 29 -7.29 0.81 -26.57
N PHE A 30 -6.71 1.74 -27.35
CA PHE A 30 -6.81 1.78 -28.79
C PHE A 30 -5.81 0.80 -29.40
N ASP A 31 -6.32 -0.30 -29.97
CA ASP A 31 -5.53 -1.12 -30.86
C ASP A 31 -5.46 -0.45 -32.24
N LYS A 32 -4.27 0.04 -32.60
CA LYS A 32 -4.03 0.74 -33.86
C LYS A 32 -4.24 -0.10 -35.13
N ASN A 33 -4.32 -1.42 -34.99
CA ASN A 33 -4.52 -2.35 -36.11
C ASN A 33 -5.98 -2.77 -36.27
N THR A 34 -6.80 -2.65 -35.22
CA THR A 34 -8.20 -3.14 -35.22
C THR A 34 -9.23 -2.06 -34.88
N GLY A 35 -8.83 -0.91 -34.33
CA GLY A 35 -9.70 0.22 -34.01
C GLY A 35 -10.63 0.03 -32.81
N ILE A 36 -10.49 -1.05 -32.04
CA ILE A 36 -11.43 -1.45 -30.97
C ILE A 36 -10.80 -1.29 -29.57
N LEU A 37 -11.65 -0.95 -28.58
CA LEU A 37 -11.28 -0.77 -27.17
C LEU A 37 -11.42 -2.06 -26.36
N ASN A 38 -10.33 -2.51 -25.71
CA ASN A 38 -10.34 -3.65 -24.76
C ASN A 38 -10.79 -3.19 -23.35
N MET A 39 -11.70 -3.91 -22.69
CA MET A 39 -12.31 -3.52 -21.40
C MET A 39 -11.79 -4.27 -20.15
N ALA A 40 -10.83 -5.20 -20.28
CA ALA A 40 -10.48 -6.15 -19.20
C ALA A 40 -9.10 -5.96 -18.49
N GLY A 41 -8.34 -4.89 -18.76
CA GLY A 41 -6.96 -4.73 -18.26
C GLY A 41 -6.78 -3.80 -17.05
N TYR A 42 -6.24 -4.35 -15.95
CA TYR A 42 -5.61 -3.74 -14.75
C TYR A 42 -6.35 -2.65 -13.93
N ALA A 43 -6.23 -2.76 -12.60
CA ALA A 43 -6.74 -1.82 -11.62
C ALA A 43 -5.99 -0.47 -11.68
N VAL A 44 -6.74 0.63 -11.71
CA VAL A 44 -6.20 1.99 -11.61
C VAL A 44 -5.83 2.23 -10.15
N HIS A 45 -4.56 2.54 -9.87
CA HIS A 45 -4.12 3.00 -8.56
C HIS A 45 -4.06 4.53 -8.58
N LEU A 46 -4.83 5.17 -7.71
CA LEU A 46 -4.76 6.61 -7.45
C LEU A 46 -3.74 6.83 -6.34
N ASP A 47 -2.62 7.45 -6.68
CA ASP A 47 -1.66 7.93 -5.68
C ASP A 47 -2.01 9.38 -5.33
N PHE A 48 -2.15 9.65 -4.03
CA PHE A 48 -2.37 10.99 -3.51
C PHE A 48 -1.16 11.37 -2.65
N GLN A 49 -0.40 12.36 -3.12
CA GLN A 49 0.73 12.90 -2.37
C GLN A 49 0.41 14.31 -1.87
N ILE A 50 0.47 14.50 -0.55
CA ILE A 50 0.41 15.84 0.05
C ILE A 50 1.81 16.44 0.00
N ARG A 51 1.91 17.71 -0.45
CA ARG A 51 3.17 18.47 -0.45
C ARG A 51 3.01 19.77 0.32
N ILE A 52 4.01 20.12 1.13
CA ILE A 52 4.14 21.43 1.77
C ILE A 52 5.44 22.05 1.27
N ASN A 53 5.37 23.24 0.68
CA ASN A 53 6.53 23.88 0.02
C ASN A 53 7.23 22.93 -0.97
N ASP A 54 6.42 22.24 -1.79
CA ASP A 54 6.83 21.22 -2.77
C ASP A 54 7.53 19.96 -2.22
N GLN A 55 7.64 19.81 -0.90
CA GLN A 55 8.18 18.61 -0.27
C GLN A 55 7.07 17.61 0.08
N PRO A 56 7.17 16.34 -0.37
CA PRO A 56 6.26 15.27 0.05
C PRO A 56 6.17 15.20 1.58
N THR A 57 4.95 15.26 2.11
CA THR A 57 4.72 15.28 3.55
C THR A 57 3.67 14.24 3.91
N ASP A 58 3.98 13.45 4.95
CA ASP A 58 3.05 12.48 5.53
C ASP A 58 1.83 13.21 6.13
N PRO A 59 0.60 13.00 5.58
CA PRO A 59 -0.64 13.58 6.09
C PRO A 59 -0.82 13.29 7.58
N MET A 60 -0.39 12.12 8.02
CA MET A 60 -0.60 11.59 9.37
C MET A 60 -0.03 12.49 10.45
N LYS A 61 0.97 13.31 10.15
CA LYS A 61 1.56 14.26 11.10
C LYS A 61 0.62 15.38 11.51
N PHE A 62 -0.44 15.64 10.74
CA PHE A 62 -1.36 16.75 10.96
C PHE A 62 -2.74 16.34 11.50
N PHE A 63 -3.05 15.04 11.50
CA PHE A 63 -4.26 14.54 12.14
C PHE A 63 -4.05 14.51 13.65
N LYS A 64 -4.93 15.17 14.42
CA LYS A 64 -4.91 15.02 15.87
C LYS A 64 -5.49 13.66 16.23
N LYS A 65 -5.14 13.17 17.41
CA LYS A 65 -5.75 11.98 18.00
C LYS A 65 -7.28 12.19 18.01
N ASN A 66 -8.01 11.32 17.30
CA ASN A 66 -9.48 11.29 17.15
C ASN A 66 -10.10 12.20 16.08
N ASP A 67 -9.33 12.89 15.22
CA ASP A 67 -9.91 13.65 14.10
C ASP A 67 -10.51 12.74 13.01
N ASP A 68 -10.14 11.46 12.99
CA ASP A 68 -10.73 10.44 12.12
C ASP A 68 -10.87 9.10 12.89
N PRO A 69 -12.09 8.58 13.09
CA PRO A 69 -12.34 7.32 13.80
C PRO A 69 -11.80 6.07 13.07
N GLY A 70 -11.38 6.17 11.80
CA GLY A 70 -10.72 5.11 11.04
C GLY A 70 -9.19 5.17 11.07
N LEU A 71 -8.60 6.25 11.60
CA LEU A 71 -7.19 6.55 11.51
C LEU A 71 -6.53 6.38 12.89
N SER A 72 -6.05 5.17 13.17
CA SER A 72 -5.30 4.89 14.38
C SER A 72 -3.95 5.62 14.37
N SER A 73 -3.90 6.77 15.05
CA SER A 73 -2.72 7.53 15.48
C SER A 73 -1.72 7.96 14.39
N GLY A 74 -1.68 9.28 14.17
CA GLY A 74 -0.69 10.00 13.38
C GLY A 74 0.76 9.72 13.75
N GLY A 75 1.37 8.84 12.97
CA GLY A 75 2.78 8.45 13.00
C GLY A 75 2.92 7.11 12.27
N SER A 76 3.92 6.95 11.40
CA SER A 76 4.26 5.62 10.89
C SER A 76 4.28 4.65 12.08
N PRO A 77 3.49 3.55 12.06
CA PRO A 77 3.33 2.70 13.22
C PRO A 77 4.71 2.33 13.75
N ILE A 78 5.06 2.79 14.96
CA ILE A 78 6.30 2.38 15.58
C ILE A 78 6.21 0.86 15.75
N MET A 79 7.09 0.14 15.07
CA MET A 79 7.19 -1.31 15.18
C MET A 79 7.86 -1.64 16.51
N THR A 80 7.03 -1.85 17.53
CA THR A 80 7.45 -2.40 18.83
C THR A 80 7.67 -3.91 18.71
N ASN A 81 8.42 -4.48 19.67
CA ASN A 81 8.63 -5.93 19.73
C ASN A 81 7.31 -6.72 19.76
N ASP A 82 6.29 -6.23 20.48
CA ASP A 82 4.97 -6.85 20.54
C ASP A 82 4.28 -6.87 19.17
N LYS A 83 4.37 -5.78 18.40
CA LYS A 83 3.82 -5.72 17.05
C LYS A 83 4.56 -6.65 16.10
N ARG A 84 5.90 -6.71 16.19
CA ARG A 84 6.72 -7.67 15.43
C ARG A 84 6.27 -9.10 15.70
N GLN A 85 6.10 -9.47 16.97
CA GLN A 85 5.65 -10.80 17.35
C GLN A 85 4.26 -11.13 16.79
N LYS A 86 3.32 -10.16 16.79
CA LYS A 86 1.98 -10.35 16.19
C LYS A 86 2.05 -10.57 14.68
N VAL A 87 2.86 -9.80 13.96
CA VAL A 87 3.09 -9.96 12.51
C VAL A 87 3.63 -11.37 12.22
N LEU A 88 4.66 -11.80 12.97
CA LEU A 88 5.26 -13.12 12.80
C LEU A 88 4.29 -14.25 13.15
N ALA A 89 3.52 -14.12 14.23
CA ALA A 89 2.54 -15.11 14.64
C ALA A 89 1.44 -15.27 13.58
N GLU A 90 0.99 -14.17 12.99
CA GLU A 90 0.00 -14.19 11.90
C GLU A 90 0.59 -14.80 10.63
N ALA A 91 1.78 -14.37 10.20
CA ALA A 91 2.47 -14.93 9.03
C ALA A 91 2.66 -16.45 9.16
N LYS A 92 3.04 -16.94 10.35
CA LYS A 92 3.27 -18.36 10.65
C LYS A 92 2.03 -19.24 10.47
N LYS A 93 0.81 -18.69 10.62
CA LYS A 93 -0.43 -19.46 10.40
C LYS A 93 -0.54 -20.02 8.99
N TRP A 94 0.04 -19.31 8.02
CA TRP A 94 -0.05 -19.61 6.60
C TRP A 94 1.10 -20.48 6.09
N LEU A 95 2.07 -20.83 6.95
CA LEU A 95 3.14 -21.76 6.60
C LEU A 95 2.63 -23.19 6.46
N GLY A 96 3.09 -23.85 5.41
CA GLY A 96 2.76 -25.25 5.08
C GLY A 96 2.23 -25.40 3.66
N GLN A 97 2.53 -26.56 3.06
CA GLN A 97 2.06 -26.88 1.72
C GLN A 97 0.52 -26.88 1.67
N GLY A 98 -0.05 -26.24 0.65
CA GLY A 98 -1.49 -26.23 0.39
C GLY A 98 -2.30 -25.20 1.19
N LYS A 99 -1.70 -24.41 2.09
CA LYS A 99 -2.44 -23.36 2.82
C LYS A 99 -2.71 -22.12 1.98
N VAL A 100 -1.69 -21.60 1.29
CA VAL A 100 -1.81 -20.45 0.39
C VAL A 100 -1.07 -20.77 -0.89
N ARG A 101 -1.78 -20.77 -2.00
CA ARG A 101 -1.23 -20.89 -3.34
C ARG A 101 -0.89 -19.50 -3.86
N TYR A 102 0.28 -19.37 -4.48
CA TYR A 102 0.65 -18.12 -5.13
C TYR A 102 -0.23 -17.87 -6.37
N VAL A 103 -0.93 -16.73 -6.39
CA VAL A 103 -1.73 -16.26 -7.53
C VAL A 103 -1.52 -14.76 -7.67
N LEU A 104 -0.88 -14.33 -8.76
CA LEU A 104 -0.58 -12.92 -9.02
C LEU A 104 -1.86 -12.06 -9.00
N GLY A 105 -1.87 -10.98 -8.23
CA GLY A 105 -3.00 -10.06 -8.06
C GLY A 105 -4.01 -10.48 -6.98
N ASP A 106 -3.91 -11.70 -6.44
CA ASP A 106 -4.81 -12.18 -5.40
C ASP A 106 -4.36 -11.73 -4.00
N ARG A 107 -5.33 -11.52 -3.10
CA ARG A 107 -5.11 -10.95 -1.76
C ARG A 107 -5.94 -11.65 -0.69
N ASN A 108 -6.30 -12.91 -0.91
CA ASN A 108 -7.18 -13.67 -0.03
C ASN A 108 -6.50 -14.92 0.57
N PRO A 109 -5.47 -14.78 1.43
CA PRO A 109 -4.87 -15.93 2.11
C PRO A 109 -5.88 -16.85 2.80
N PRO A 110 -6.95 -16.36 3.48
CA PRO A 110 -8.00 -17.23 4.03
C PRO A 110 -8.79 -18.04 3.00
N GLY A 111 -8.90 -17.54 1.76
CA GLY A 111 -9.45 -18.26 0.62
C GLY A 111 -8.46 -19.19 -0.08
N GLY A 112 -7.23 -19.28 0.42
CA GLY A 112 -6.21 -20.19 -0.07
C GLY A 112 -5.34 -19.64 -1.19
N THR A 113 -5.46 -18.36 -1.55
CA THR A 113 -4.73 -17.76 -2.68
C THR A 113 -4.24 -16.34 -2.36
N SER A 114 -3.01 -16.03 -2.74
CA SER A 114 -2.45 -14.68 -2.56
C SER A 114 -1.21 -14.48 -3.42
N ASP A 115 -0.91 -13.23 -3.82
CA ASP A 115 0.42 -12.83 -4.25
C ASP A 115 1.27 -12.33 -3.08
N CYS A 116 2.53 -11.95 -3.36
CA CYS A 116 3.47 -11.48 -2.34
C CYS A 116 2.97 -10.23 -1.59
N SER A 117 2.53 -9.20 -2.33
CA SER A 117 2.05 -7.95 -1.75
C SER A 117 0.68 -8.06 -1.08
N GLY A 118 -0.20 -8.90 -1.61
CA GLY A 118 -1.48 -9.26 -1.00
C GLY A 118 -1.31 -9.99 0.31
N PHE A 119 -0.30 -10.86 0.39
CA PHE A 119 0.00 -11.62 1.59
C PHE A 119 0.51 -10.70 2.71
N THR A 120 1.50 -9.84 2.42
CA THR A 120 2.01 -8.88 3.40
C THR A 120 0.92 -7.91 3.85
N GLN A 121 0.10 -7.40 2.92
CA GLN A 121 -1.03 -6.53 3.25
C GLN A 121 -2.01 -7.23 4.20
N TYR A 122 -2.38 -8.48 3.92
CA TYR A 122 -3.27 -9.26 4.78
C TYR A 122 -2.69 -9.44 6.18
N VAL A 123 -1.42 -9.85 6.28
CA VAL A 123 -0.75 -10.09 7.58
C VAL A 123 -0.69 -8.82 8.41
N PHE A 124 -0.24 -7.70 7.85
CA PHE A 124 -0.10 -6.44 8.58
C PHE A 124 -1.45 -5.86 8.99
N ARG A 125 -2.45 -5.92 8.11
CA ARG A 125 -3.82 -5.47 8.41
C ARG A 125 -4.43 -6.30 9.54
N THR A 126 -4.29 -7.61 9.49
CA THR A 126 -4.95 -8.54 10.43
C THR A 126 -4.26 -8.56 11.78
N SER A 127 -2.92 -8.50 11.81
CA SER A 127 -2.16 -8.64 13.06
C SER A 127 -2.04 -7.35 13.87
N ILE A 128 -1.91 -6.21 13.19
CA ILE A 128 -1.58 -4.92 13.84
C ILE A 128 -2.37 -3.73 13.29
N GLY A 129 -3.34 -3.96 12.38
CA GLY A 129 -4.20 -2.90 11.84
C GLY A 129 -3.49 -1.97 10.85
N VAL A 130 -2.33 -2.37 10.30
CA VAL A 130 -1.56 -1.54 9.36
C VAL A 130 -1.98 -1.87 7.92
N GLN A 131 -2.49 -0.87 7.22
CA GLN A 131 -2.89 -1.00 5.82
C GLN A 131 -1.69 -0.74 4.91
N LEU A 132 -1.14 -1.80 4.32
CA LEU A 132 -0.11 -1.69 3.29
C LEU A 132 -0.70 -1.42 1.90
N GLY A 133 0.12 -0.86 1.02
CA GLY A 133 -0.23 -0.60 -0.38
C GLY A 133 -0.54 -1.87 -1.17
N ASP A 134 -1.33 -1.70 -2.24
CA ASP A 134 -1.95 -2.82 -2.97
C ASP A 134 -1.00 -3.64 -3.84
N TRP A 135 0.23 -3.17 -4.07
CA TRP A 135 1.24 -3.84 -4.87
C TRP A 135 2.64 -3.58 -4.29
N THR A 136 3.64 -4.39 -4.67
CA THR A 136 4.99 -4.39 -4.08
C THR A 136 5.61 -2.98 -3.95
N GLY A 137 5.66 -2.19 -5.03
CA GLY A 137 6.28 -0.87 -4.98
C GLY A 137 5.49 0.18 -4.20
N ALA A 138 4.17 0.03 -4.05
CA ALA A 138 3.41 0.88 -3.13
C ALA A 138 3.75 0.60 -1.66
N GLN A 139 4.33 -0.56 -1.34
CA GLN A 139 4.76 -0.89 0.03
C GLN A 139 6.19 -0.43 0.33
N VAL A 140 7.05 -0.28 -0.68
CA VAL A 140 8.47 0.13 -0.51
C VAL A 140 8.61 1.47 0.22
N GLY A 141 7.70 2.42 -0.06
CA GLY A 141 7.69 3.73 0.58
C GLY A 141 7.02 3.77 1.95
N GLN A 142 6.52 2.64 2.47
CA GLN A 142 5.73 2.62 3.71
C GLN A 142 6.58 2.27 4.92
N GLY A 143 6.60 3.20 5.88
CA GLY A 143 7.36 3.06 7.12
C GLY A 143 8.77 3.63 7.03
N LYS A 144 9.67 3.08 7.83
CA LYS A 144 11.06 3.55 7.94
C LYS A 144 11.97 2.59 7.19
N GLN A 145 12.73 3.12 6.23
CA GLN A 145 13.77 2.36 5.55
C GLN A 145 14.84 1.88 6.55
N VAL A 146 15.18 0.60 6.47
CA VAL A 146 16.36 0.02 7.11
C VAL A 146 17.48 0.03 6.06
N ALA A 147 18.54 0.80 6.32
CA ALA A 147 19.57 1.10 5.32
C ALA A 147 20.51 -0.08 5.04
N ASP A 148 20.65 -1.01 5.98
CA ASP A 148 21.50 -2.19 5.89
C ASP A 148 20.70 -3.42 6.32
N ILE A 149 20.77 -4.50 5.52
CA ILE A 149 20.15 -5.78 5.83
C ILE A 149 20.62 -6.36 7.18
N ASN A 150 21.83 -6.03 7.63
CA ASN A 150 22.35 -6.44 8.95
C ASN A 150 21.58 -5.80 10.12
N GLN A 151 20.83 -4.73 9.85
CA GLN A 151 19.97 -4.07 10.83
C GLN A 151 18.51 -4.50 10.74
N ALA A 152 18.18 -5.39 9.79
CA ALA A 152 16.82 -5.91 9.64
C ALA A 152 16.43 -6.74 10.87
N GLN A 153 15.20 -6.54 11.32
CA GLN A 153 14.62 -7.20 12.48
C GLN A 153 13.39 -8.01 12.07
N PRO A 154 13.14 -9.18 12.68
CA PRO A 154 11.94 -9.96 12.40
C PRO A 154 10.67 -9.11 12.39
N GLY A 155 9.85 -9.27 11.36
CA GLY A 155 8.70 -8.44 11.05
C GLY A 155 8.96 -7.24 10.12
N ASP A 156 10.22 -6.98 9.73
CA ASP A 156 10.52 -6.02 8.67
C ASP A 156 10.13 -6.58 7.29
N LEU A 157 9.81 -5.70 6.34
CA LEU A 157 9.60 -6.08 4.95
C LEU A 157 10.92 -6.04 4.18
N ILE A 158 11.17 -7.09 3.39
CA ILE A 158 12.32 -7.19 2.49
C ILE A 158 11.81 -7.11 1.06
N PHE A 159 12.42 -6.24 0.27
CA PHE A 159 12.07 -6.00 -1.13
C PHE A 159 13.24 -6.40 -2.03
N TYR A 160 12.95 -7.14 -3.10
CA TYR A 160 13.95 -7.58 -4.07
C TYR A 160 13.34 -7.66 -5.49
N GLU A 161 14.17 -7.97 -6.49
CA GLU A 161 13.78 -7.95 -7.93
C GLU A 161 13.36 -6.55 -8.44
N ASN A 162 13.93 -5.49 -7.86
CA ASN A 162 13.83 -4.08 -8.28
C ASN A 162 12.42 -3.51 -8.61
N PRO A 163 11.56 -3.29 -7.62
CA PRO A 163 11.07 -4.24 -6.62
C PRO A 163 9.88 -5.04 -7.21
N GLY A 164 10.14 -6.29 -7.60
CA GLY A 164 9.13 -7.23 -8.11
C GLY A 164 8.50 -8.08 -7.02
N HIS A 165 9.20 -8.27 -5.89
CA HIS A 165 8.78 -9.14 -4.80
C HIS A 165 8.93 -8.47 -3.42
N VAL A 166 8.06 -8.87 -2.49
CA VAL A 166 8.11 -8.48 -1.07
C VAL A 166 7.97 -9.71 -0.18
N ALA A 167 8.76 -9.76 0.89
CA ALA A 167 8.71 -10.81 1.91
C ALA A 167 8.70 -10.21 3.32
N ILE A 168 8.27 -11.00 4.30
CA ILE A 168 8.37 -10.67 5.73
C ILE A 168 9.63 -11.36 6.27
N TYR A 169 10.57 -10.58 6.81
CA TYR A 169 11.74 -11.13 7.48
C TYR A 169 11.30 -11.82 8.78
N MET A 170 11.74 -13.05 9.02
CA MET A 170 11.31 -13.88 10.15
C MET A 170 12.41 -14.17 11.14
#